data_AF-A0A2D8ABC2-F1
#
_entry.id   AF-A0A2D8ABC2-F1
#
_cell.length_a   1.000
_cell.length_b   1.000
_cell.length_c   1.000
_cell.angle_alpha   90.00
_cell.angle_beta   90.00
_cell.angle_gamma   90.00
#
_symmetry.space_group_name_H-M   'P 1'
#
loop_
_entity.id
_entity.type
_entity.pdbx_description
1 polymer ?
#
loop_
_entity_poly.entity_id
_entity_poly.type
_entity_poly.pdbx_seq_one_letter_code
_entity_poly.pdbx_strand_id
1 'polypeptide(L)'
;MSHIETFYEVMRRQGITRRSFMKYCSLTAAALGLSPAYVPQIANAMENKPRTPVLWLHGLECTCCSESFIRSAHPLVKDVVLSMLSLDYDDTLMAAAGHQAEAALEDTIQKYKGEYILAVEGNPPLNEDG
;
A
#
# COMPACT_ATOMS: atom_id res chain seq x y z
N MET A 1 4.97 -16.19 -9.72
CA MET A 1 4.93 -15.45 -8.44
C MET A 1 5.49 -14.07 -8.68
N SER A 2 4.67 -13.02 -8.59
CA SER A 2 5.12 -11.64 -8.75
C SER A 2 6.02 -11.26 -7.58
N HIS A 3 7.25 -10.85 -7.89
CA HIS A 3 8.14 -10.22 -6.93
C HIS A 3 7.51 -8.87 -6.55
N ILE A 4 7.19 -8.65 -5.26
CA ILE A 4 6.67 -7.34 -4.84
C ILE A 4 7.84 -6.37 -4.86
N GLU A 5 7.74 -5.35 -5.72
CA GLU A 5 8.77 -4.33 -5.87
C GLU A 5 9.00 -3.57 -4.56
N THR A 6 10.26 -3.27 -4.26
CA THR A 6 10.63 -2.36 -3.17
C THR A 6 10.36 -0.91 -3.58
N PHE A 7 10.26 -0.01 -2.61
CA PHE A 7 10.09 1.42 -2.91
C PHE A 7 11.23 1.95 -3.78
N TYR A 8 12.46 1.50 -3.53
CA TYR A 8 13.61 1.89 -4.33
C TYR A 8 13.46 1.42 -5.79
N GLU A 9 13.05 0.19 -6.04
CA GLU A 9 12.84 -0.34 -7.40
C GLU A 9 11.81 0.49 -8.18
N VAL A 10 10.69 0.83 -7.54
CA VAL A 10 9.65 1.69 -8.15
C VAL A 10 10.21 3.07 -8.49
N MET A 11 10.93 3.71 -7.57
CA MET A 11 11.56 5.01 -7.81
C MET A 11 12.57 4.94 -8.97
N ARG A 12 13.35 3.85 -9.06
CA ARG A 12 14.31 3.64 -10.15
C ARG A 12 13.62 3.48 -11.50
N ARG A 13 12.50 2.75 -11.57
CA ARG A 13 11.68 2.61 -12.79
C ARG A 13 11.12 3.95 -13.27
N GLN A 14 10.80 4.85 -12.35
CA GLN A 14 10.36 6.23 -12.65
C GLN A 14 11.51 7.19 -13.01
N GLY A 15 12.75 6.70 -13.13
CA GLY A 15 13.90 7.51 -13.56
C GLY A 15 14.61 8.28 -12.43
N ILE A 16 14.26 8.03 -11.16
CA ILE A 16 14.92 8.69 -10.03
C ILE A 16 16.36 8.20 -9.91
N THR A 17 17.33 9.12 -10.01
CA THR A 17 18.75 8.79 -9.86
C THR A 17 19.09 8.37 -8.42
N ARG A 18 20.15 7.56 -8.25
CA ARG A 18 20.67 7.20 -6.91
C ARG A 18 20.94 8.45 -6.05
N ARG A 19 21.46 9.51 -6.66
CA ARG A 19 21.71 10.80 -5.98
C ARG A 19 20.41 11.44 -5.49
N SER A 20 19.38 11.49 -6.33
CA SER A 20 18.06 12.04 -5.96
C SER A 20 17.40 11.21 -4.85
N PHE A 21 17.53 9.88 -4.92
CA PHE A 21 17.06 8.99 -3.86
C PHE A 21 17.75 9.25 -2.51
N MET A 22 19.07 9.41 -2.49
CA MET A 22 19.78 9.74 -1.25
C MET A 22 19.37 11.12 -0.71
N LYS A 23 19.15 12.11 -1.59
CA LYS A 23 18.59 13.42 -1.18
C LYS A 23 17.21 13.28 -0.55
N TYR A 24 16.34 12.45 -1.13
CA TYR A 24 15.04 12.13 -0.56
C TYR A 24 15.18 11.55 0.85
N CYS A 25 16.03 10.53 1.04
CA CYS A 25 16.26 9.93 2.36
C CYS A 25 16.77 10.96 3.39
N SER A 26 17.65 11.87 2.98
CA SER A 26 18.11 12.99 3.83
C SER A 26 17.00 13.97 4.18
N LEU A 27 16.14 14.33 3.23
CA LEU A 27 14.99 15.20 3.47
C LEU A 27 13.97 14.52 4.39
N THR A 28 13.71 13.22 4.21
CA THR A 28 12.83 12.44 5.08
C THR A 28 13.37 12.38 6.51
N ALA A 29 14.67 12.13 6.70
CA ALA A 29 15.29 12.18 8.02
C ALA A 29 15.07 13.54 8.69
N ALA A 30 15.32 14.64 7.96
CA ALA A 30 15.13 15.99 8.47
C ALA A 30 13.65 16.29 8.80
N ALA A 31 12.72 15.90 7.93
CA ALA A 31 11.28 16.10 8.13
C ALA A 31 10.74 15.35 9.35
N LEU A 32 11.32 14.19 9.66
CA LEU A 32 11.00 13.39 10.85
C LEU A 32 11.75 13.85 12.12
N GLY A 33 12.56 14.92 12.05
CA GLY A 33 13.37 15.39 13.16
C GLY A 33 14.50 14.44 13.57
N LEU A 34 14.92 13.56 12.65
CA LEU A 34 15.96 12.56 12.89
C LEU A 34 17.36 13.11 12.56
N SER A 35 18.36 12.62 13.28
CA SER A 35 19.78 12.89 12.98
C SER A 35 20.18 12.39 11.59
N PRO A 36 21.13 13.05 10.88
CA PRO A 36 21.70 12.55 9.63
C PRO A 36 22.23 11.09 9.69
N ALA A 37 22.55 10.59 10.89
CA ALA A 37 22.95 9.20 11.11
C ALA A 37 21.86 8.17 10.72
N TYR A 38 20.58 8.57 10.65
CA TYR A 38 19.47 7.71 10.25
C TYR A 38 19.29 7.61 8.72
N VAL A 39 19.96 8.46 7.93
CA VAL A 39 19.82 8.43 6.46
C VAL A 39 20.16 7.06 5.85
N PRO A 40 21.24 6.37 6.23
CA PRO A 40 21.54 5.03 5.72
C PRO A 40 20.48 4.00 6.10
N GLN A 41 19.89 4.11 7.30
CA GLN A 41 18.84 3.21 7.76
C GLN A 41 17.55 3.41 6.96
N ILE A 42 17.18 4.67 6.66
CA ILE A 42 16.04 4.99 5.79
C ILE A 42 16.28 4.46 4.38
N ALA A 43 17.47 4.70 3.81
CA ALA A 43 17.83 4.19 2.49
C ALA A 43 17.74 2.65 2.43
N ASN A 44 18.29 1.97 3.43
CA ASN A 44 18.21 0.52 3.54
C ASN A 44 16.77 0.02 3.67
N ALA A 45 15.93 0.68 4.46
CA ALA A 45 14.51 0.33 4.57
C ALA A 45 13.79 0.46 3.22
N MET A 46 14.02 1.56 2.49
CA MET A 46 13.42 1.80 1.17
C MET A 46 13.91 0.80 0.09
N GLU A 47 15.13 0.30 0.23
CA GLU A 47 15.74 -0.67 -0.68
C GLU A 47 15.27 -2.11 -0.46
N ASN A 48 14.89 -2.45 0.77
CA ASN A 48 14.64 -3.85 1.15
C ASN A 48 13.18 -4.11 1.55
N LYS A 49 12.45 -3.09 2.00
CA LYS A 49 11.04 -3.28 2.36
C LYS A 49 10.17 -3.17 1.11
N PRO A 50 9.31 -4.17 0.86
CA PRO A 50 8.30 -4.08 -0.18
C PRO A 50 7.28 -2.98 0.16
N ARG A 51 6.46 -2.61 -0.82
CA ARG A 51 5.28 -1.77 -0.56
C ARG A 51 4.36 -2.45 0.45
N THR A 52 3.81 -1.66 1.37
CA THR A 52 2.92 -2.18 2.40
C THR A 52 1.66 -2.77 1.77
N PRO A 53 1.32 -4.05 2.02
CA PRO A 53 0.08 -4.66 1.57
C PRO A 53 -1.13 -4.06 2.28
N VAL A 54 -2.20 -3.85 1.53
CA VAL A 54 -3.48 -3.36 2.03
C VAL A 54 -4.59 -4.30 1.57
N LEU A 55 -5.40 -4.71 2.53
CA LEU A 55 -6.67 -5.40 2.31
C LEU A 55 -7.79 -4.41 2.60
N TRP A 56 -8.66 -4.15 1.62
CA TRP A 56 -9.82 -3.28 1.76
C TRP A 56 -11.09 -4.13 1.74
N LEU A 57 -11.73 -4.28 2.90
CA LEU A 57 -12.95 -5.06 3.03
C LEU A 57 -14.18 -4.16 3.04
N HIS A 58 -15.21 -4.59 2.31
CA HIS A 58 -16.50 -3.92 2.24
C HIS A 58 -17.53 -4.66 3.12
N GLY A 59 -18.08 -3.96 4.10
CA GLY A 59 -19.21 -4.39 4.92
C GLY A 59 -20.53 -3.85 4.38
N LEU A 60 -21.42 -3.40 5.28
CA LEU A 60 -22.61 -2.63 4.88
C LEU A 60 -22.22 -1.20 4.56
N GLU A 61 -22.03 -0.94 3.28
CA GLU A 61 -21.47 0.30 2.76
C GLU A 61 -22.25 0.85 1.56
N CYS A 62 -21.86 2.05 1.13
CA CYS A 62 -22.44 2.73 -0.03
C CYS A 62 -21.37 3.14 -1.06
N THR A 63 -20.15 2.62 -0.93
CA THR A 63 -19.00 2.80 -1.84
C THR A 63 -18.47 4.23 -1.92
N CYS A 64 -18.95 5.13 -1.03
CA CYS A 64 -18.55 6.52 -1.06
C CYS A 64 -17.14 6.77 -0.49
N CYS A 65 -16.62 5.90 0.40
CA CYS A 65 -15.24 6.00 0.84
C CYS A 65 -14.30 5.57 -0.29
N SER A 66 -14.67 4.55 -1.05
CA SER A 66 -13.98 4.15 -2.27
C SER A 66 -14.03 5.22 -3.37
N GLU A 67 -15.18 5.85 -3.62
CA GLU A 67 -15.27 6.99 -4.55
C GLU A 67 -14.37 8.15 -4.09
N SER A 68 -14.39 8.46 -2.80
CA SER A 68 -13.53 9.49 -2.20
C SER A 68 -12.05 9.18 -2.42
N PHE A 69 -11.65 7.93 -2.22
CA PHE A 69 -10.28 7.46 -2.47
C PHE A 69 -9.87 7.62 -3.93
N ILE A 70 -10.73 7.19 -4.87
CA ILE A 70 -10.50 7.32 -6.32
C ILE A 70 -10.34 8.79 -6.73
N ARG A 71 -11.06 9.70 -6.05
CA ARG A 71 -11.03 11.14 -6.31
C ARG A 71 -9.94 11.90 -5.58
N SER A 72 -9.09 11.22 -4.81
CA SER A 72 -7.97 11.87 -4.11
C SER A 72 -7.04 12.60 -5.10
N ALA A 73 -6.70 13.85 -4.77
CA ALA A 73 -5.84 14.70 -5.59
C ALA A 73 -4.37 14.72 -5.13
N HIS A 74 -4.13 14.51 -3.83
CA HIS A 74 -2.82 14.64 -3.21
C HIS A 74 -2.65 13.61 -2.07
N PRO A 75 -2.16 12.39 -2.36
CA PRO A 75 -1.73 11.86 -3.65
C PRO A 75 -2.89 11.46 -4.59
N LEU A 76 -2.62 11.30 -5.90
CA LEU A 76 -3.57 10.70 -6.85
C LEU A 76 -3.71 9.20 -6.58
N VAL A 77 -4.90 8.63 -6.77
CA VAL A 77 -5.13 7.18 -6.57
C VAL A 77 -4.17 6.30 -7.38
N LYS A 78 -3.86 6.69 -8.62
CA LYS A 78 -2.89 5.97 -9.46
C LYS A 78 -1.51 5.92 -8.80
N ASP A 79 -1.09 6.99 -8.11
CA ASP A 79 0.22 7.08 -7.49
C ASP A 79 0.24 6.25 -6.22
N VAL A 80 -0.88 6.22 -5.49
CA VAL A 80 -1.07 5.37 -4.32
C VAL A 80 -0.93 3.89 -4.71
N VAL A 81 -1.74 3.43 -5.66
CA VAL A 81 -1.82 2.01 -6.05
C VAL A 81 -0.56 1.53 -6.79
N LEU A 82 0.07 2.40 -7.59
CA LEU A 82 1.25 2.00 -8.38
C LEU A 82 2.57 2.24 -7.66
N SER A 83 2.62 3.13 -6.67
CA SER A 83 3.91 3.60 -6.11
C SER A 83 3.99 3.67 -4.59
N MET A 84 2.88 3.68 -3.85
CA MET A 84 2.92 3.86 -2.39
C MET A 84 2.58 2.60 -1.61
N LEU A 85 1.50 1.91 -1.98
CA LEU A 85 1.01 0.72 -1.31
C LEU A 85 0.72 -0.38 -2.32
N SER A 86 0.61 -1.62 -1.84
CA SER A 86 0.12 -2.75 -2.64
C SER A 86 -1.33 -2.98 -2.24
N LEU A 87 -2.27 -2.55 -3.08
CA LEU A 87 -3.69 -2.81 -2.86
C LEU A 87 -3.97 -4.22 -3.37
N ASP A 88 -3.87 -5.19 -2.45
CA ASP A 88 -3.88 -6.62 -2.79
C ASP A 88 -5.31 -7.17 -2.86
N TYR A 89 -6.25 -6.53 -2.17
CA TYR A 89 -7.66 -6.86 -2.21
C TYR A 89 -8.52 -5.59 -2.09
N ASP A 90 -9.44 -5.41 -3.03
CA ASP A 90 -10.44 -4.34 -3.09
C ASP A 90 -11.46 -4.74 -4.17
N ASP A 91 -12.68 -5.11 -3.77
CA ASP A 91 -13.70 -5.65 -4.68
C ASP A 91 -14.14 -4.65 -5.78
N THR A 92 -13.89 -3.36 -5.57
CA THR A 92 -14.28 -2.29 -6.50
C THR A 92 -13.24 -2.07 -7.60
N LEU A 93 -11.94 -2.18 -7.28
CA LEU A 93 -10.83 -1.85 -8.16
C LEU A 93 -10.07 -3.07 -8.70
N MET A 94 -10.15 -4.21 -8.04
CA MET A 94 -9.37 -5.39 -8.42
C MET A 94 -9.86 -6.01 -9.75
N ALA A 95 -8.93 -6.63 -10.47
CA ALA A 95 -9.25 -7.29 -11.74
C ALA A 95 -9.79 -8.73 -11.56
N ALA A 96 -9.43 -9.40 -10.46
CA ALA A 96 -9.89 -10.75 -10.16
C ALA A 96 -11.29 -10.72 -9.53
N ALA A 97 -12.04 -11.81 -9.67
CA ALA A 97 -13.38 -11.95 -9.09
C ALA A 97 -13.63 -13.40 -8.66
N GLY A 98 -14.63 -13.63 -7.80
CA GLY A 98 -14.98 -14.96 -7.33
C GLY A 98 -13.80 -15.67 -6.66
N HIS A 99 -13.55 -16.93 -7.01
CA HIS A 99 -12.50 -17.75 -6.40
C HIS A 99 -11.10 -17.15 -6.50
N GLN A 100 -10.80 -16.41 -7.57
CA GLN A 100 -9.51 -15.76 -7.75
C GLN A 100 -9.32 -14.57 -6.80
N ALA A 101 -10.40 -13.85 -6.49
CA ALA A 101 -10.37 -12.76 -5.52
C ALA A 101 -10.17 -13.31 -4.10
N GLU A 102 -10.93 -14.34 -3.73
CA GLU A 102 -10.80 -15.03 -2.44
C GLU A 102 -9.39 -15.63 -2.24
N ALA A 103 -8.81 -16.22 -3.29
CA ALA A 103 -7.45 -16.72 -3.23
C ALA A 103 -6.43 -15.60 -3.00
N ALA A 104 -6.61 -14.42 -3.62
CA ALA A 104 -5.74 -13.27 -3.39
C ALA A 104 -5.84 -12.75 -1.95
N LEU A 105 -7.05 -12.70 -1.38
CA LEU A 105 -7.27 -12.33 0.03
C LEU A 105 -6.52 -13.28 0.97
N GLU A 106 -6.76 -14.58 0.83
CA GLU A 106 -6.14 -15.61 1.68
C GLU A 106 -4.61 -15.61 1.54
N ASP A 107 -4.10 -15.53 0.30
CA ASP A 107 -2.67 -15.49 0.02
C ASP A 107 -2.01 -14.28 0.71
N THR A 108 -2.62 -13.09 0.66
CA THR A 108 -2.08 -11.89 1.31
C THR A 108 -2.14 -12.00 2.84
N ILE A 109 -3.22 -12.55 3.41
CA ILE A 109 -3.33 -12.79 4.86
C ILE A 109 -2.21 -13.73 5.34
N GLN A 110 -1.99 -14.84 4.64
CA GLN A 110 -0.98 -15.83 5.03
C GLN A 110 0.44 -15.29 4.86
N LYS A 111 0.70 -14.63 3.73
CA LYS A 111 2.05 -14.17 3.37
C LYS A 111 2.51 -12.97 4.19
N TYR A 112 1.59 -12.06 4.55
CA TYR A 112 1.90 -10.79 5.20
C TYR A 112 1.31 -10.66 6.60
N LYS A 113 1.11 -11.79 7.28
CA LYS A 113 0.52 -11.83 8.63
C LYS A 113 1.26 -10.90 9.59
N GLY A 114 0.55 -9.88 10.09
CA GLY A 114 1.10 -8.86 10.99
C GLY A 114 1.85 -7.72 10.31
N GLU A 115 1.91 -7.70 8.98
CA GLU A 115 2.58 -6.68 8.17
C GLU A 115 1.62 -5.91 7.23
N TYR A 116 0.44 -6.48 6.93
CA TYR A 116 -0.58 -5.80 6.11
C TYR A 116 -1.42 -4.81 6.93
N ILE A 117 -1.96 -3.81 6.24
CA ILE A 117 -2.99 -2.91 6.77
C ILE A 117 -4.36 -3.42 6.35
N LEU A 118 -5.28 -3.51 7.31
CA LEU A 118 -6.70 -3.78 7.04
C LEU A 118 -7.46 -2.45 7.04
N ALA A 119 -8.04 -2.09 5.90
CA ALA A 119 -9.05 -1.05 5.76
C ALA A 119 -10.44 -1.70 5.71
N VAL A 120 -11.41 -1.12 6.39
CA VAL A 120 -12.80 -1.59 6.38
C VAL A 120 -13.71 -0.42 6.05
N GLU A 121 -14.54 -0.59 5.03
CA GLU A 121 -15.57 0.34 4.63
C GLU A 121 -16.94 -0.25 5.00
N GLY A 122 -17.78 0.54 5.67
CA GLY A 122 -19.10 0.09 6.13
C GLY A 122 -19.11 -0.61 7.48
N ASN A 123 -20.31 -0.79 8.04
CA ASN A 123 -20.47 -1.45 9.33
C ASN A 123 -20.63 -2.97 9.16
N PRO A 124 -20.18 -3.78 10.15
CA PRO A 124 -20.59 -5.17 10.22
C PRO A 124 -22.07 -5.22 10.65
N PRO A 125 -22.94 -5.97 9.95
CA PRO A 125 -24.21 -6.36 10.51
C PRO A 125 -23.95 -7.45 11.57
N LEU A 126 -24.68 -7.37 12.69
CA LEU A 126 -24.51 -8.30 13.83
C LEU A 126 -25.83 -8.97 14.21
N ASN A 127 -26.91 -8.74 13.46
CA ASN A 127 -28.22 -9.30 13.76
C ASN A 127 -28.50 -10.50 12.85
N GLU A 128 -29.37 -11.43 13.26
CA GLU A 128 -29.70 -12.63 12.47
C GLU A 128 -28.46 -13.44 12.02
N ASP A 129 -27.52 -13.68 12.95
CA ASP A 129 -26.27 -14.44 12.73
C ASP A 129 -25.25 -13.78 11.78
N GLY A 130 -25.38 -12.47 11.53
CA GLY A 130 -24.41 -11.68 10.77
C GLY A 130 -25.10 -10.71 9.84
#